data_AF-A0A9W6TML8-F1
#
_entry.id   AF-A0A9W6TML8-F1
#
_cell.length_a   1.000
_cell.length_b   1.000
_cell.length_c   1.000
_cell.angle_alpha   90.00
_cell.angle_beta   90.00
_cell.angle_gamma   90.00
#
_symmetry.space_group_name_H-M   'P 1'
#
loop_
_entity.id
_entity.type
_entity.pdbx_description
1 polymer ?
#
loop_
_entity_poly.entity_id
_entity_poly.type
_entity_poly.pdbx_seq_one_letter_code
_entity_poly.pdbx_strand_id
1 'polypeptide(L)'
;MTRWLSFFAEYNFEVTYKPGKQNALADALTRRPDYELAHVTTVMSSIPDLIRASYASDDMCVALLKVLGSKEFEDSDKDLSARLRARLHRYAFEGGLLDYSTGSDDPPRVVVPHDEGLKYRILYEAHDIPVGGHLGREKIYSSVSLHYW
;
A
#
# COMPACT_ATOMS: atom_id res chain seq x y z
N MET A 1 -14.87 -26.93 -4.22
CA MET A 1 -13.75 -27.36 -3.35
C MET A 1 -12.81 -28.26 -4.16
N THR A 2 -12.15 -27.76 -5.21
CA THR A 2 -11.53 -28.65 -6.22
C THR A 2 -10.20 -28.16 -6.82
N ARG A 3 -9.85 -26.87 -6.68
CA ARG A 3 -8.67 -26.29 -7.35
C ARG A 3 -7.33 -26.72 -6.76
N TRP A 4 -7.31 -27.15 -5.50
CA TRP A 4 -6.08 -27.45 -4.76
C TRP A 4 -5.70 -28.93 -4.73
N LEU A 5 -6.63 -29.82 -5.08
CA LEU A 5 -6.39 -31.27 -5.04
C LEU A 5 -5.35 -31.72 -6.08
N SER A 6 -5.35 -31.14 -7.28
CA SER A 6 -4.35 -31.46 -8.31
C SER A 6 -2.95 -31.00 -7.92
N PHE A 7 -2.82 -29.84 -7.28
CA PHE A 7 -1.54 -29.31 -6.80
C PHE A 7 -0.93 -30.15 -5.68
N PHE A 8 -1.75 -30.56 -4.71
CA PHE A 8 -1.27 -31.37 -3.59
C PHE A 8 -0.97 -32.82 -3.98
N ALA A 9 -1.57 -33.34 -5.06
CA ALA A 9 -1.31 -34.70 -5.55
C ALA A 9 0.14 -34.92 -6.01
N GLU A 10 0.90 -33.85 -6.27
CA GLU A 10 2.31 -33.92 -6.67
C GLU A 10 3.26 -34.15 -5.47
N TYR A 11 2.77 -34.00 -4.23
CA TYR A 11 3.56 -34.09 -3.01
C TYR A 11 3.17 -35.31 -2.17
N ASN A 12 4.17 -36.01 -1.64
CA ASN A 12 3.97 -37.02 -0.61
C ASN A 12 4.03 -36.33 0.76
N PHE A 13 2.89 -36.05 1.36
CA PHE A 13 2.82 -35.41 2.68
C PHE A 13 1.90 -36.16 3.64
N GLU A 14 2.17 -36.02 4.93
CA GLU A 14 1.35 -36.52 6.01
C GLU A 14 0.74 -35.32 6.77
N VAL A 15 -0.58 -35.31 6.92
CA VAL A 15 -1.27 -34.24 7.65
C VAL A 15 -1.22 -34.56 9.15
N THR A 16 -0.42 -33.79 9.89
CA THR A 16 -0.33 -33.91 11.36
C THR A 16 -0.81 -32.63 12.02
N TYR A 17 -1.65 -32.76 13.06
CA TYR A 17 -2.11 -31.63 13.85
C TYR A 17 -0.98 -31.17 14.80
N LYS A 18 -0.61 -29.88 14.73
CA LYS A 18 0.34 -29.26 15.66
C LYS A 18 -0.36 -28.19 16.52
N PRO A 19 -0.40 -28.36 17.86
CA PRO A 19 -0.96 -27.36 18.76
C PRO A 19 -0.25 -26.01 18.64
N GLY A 20 -1.00 -24.90 18.68
CA GLY A 20 -0.49 -23.54 18.44
C GLY A 20 0.73 -23.14 19.30
N LYS A 21 0.81 -23.62 20.55
CA LYS A 21 1.96 -23.37 21.45
C LYS A 21 3.29 -23.93 20.91
N GLN A 22 3.25 -25.00 20.10
CA GLN A 22 4.42 -25.60 19.46
C GLN A 22 4.66 -25.06 18.04
N ASN A 23 3.70 -24.32 17.49
CA ASN A 23 3.79 -23.72 16.16
C ASN A 23 4.31 -22.26 16.20
N ALA A 24 5.00 -21.87 17.27
CA ALA A 24 5.41 -20.50 17.54
C ALA A 24 6.28 -19.89 16.43
N LEU A 25 7.08 -20.70 15.71
CA LEU A 25 7.90 -20.23 14.58
C LEU A 25 7.03 -19.87 13.37
N ALA A 26 6.10 -20.73 12.95
CA ALA A 26 5.20 -20.42 11.85
C ALA A 26 4.25 -19.27 12.23
N ASP A 27 3.71 -19.29 13.45
CA ASP A 27 2.86 -18.25 14.02
C ASP A 27 3.60 -16.89 14.13
N ALA A 28 4.91 -16.88 14.38
CA ALA A 28 5.73 -15.66 14.36
C ALA A 28 5.98 -15.14 12.94
N LEU A 29 6.11 -16.01 11.94
CA LEU A 29 6.25 -15.60 10.54
C LEU A 29 4.94 -15.07 9.94
N THR A 30 3.80 -15.65 10.30
CA THR A 30 2.47 -15.18 9.86
C THR A 30 2.04 -13.86 10.52
N ARG A 31 2.69 -13.45 11.62
CA ARG A 31 2.37 -12.22 12.37
C ARG A 31 3.20 -11.00 11.97
N ARG A 32 3.89 -11.03 10.83
CA ARG A 32 4.63 -9.87 10.30
C ARG A 32 3.72 -9.00 9.42
N PRO A 33 3.11 -7.91 9.95
CA PRO A 33 2.20 -7.06 9.18
C PRO A 33 2.91 -6.35 8.01
N ASP A 34 4.23 -6.20 8.10
CA ASP A 34 5.12 -5.66 7.09
C ASP A 34 5.39 -6.61 5.92
N TYR A 35 5.19 -7.92 6.10
CA TYR A 35 5.61 -8.92 5.11
C TYR A 35 4.54 -9.19 4.03
N GLU A 36 3.25 -9.06 4.34
CA GLU A 36 2.18 -9.46 3.40
C GLU A 36 1.86 -8.44 2.31
N LEU A 37 1.92 -7.13 2.61
CA LEU A 37 1.61 -6.10 1.60
C LEU A 37 2.84 -5.73 0.77
N ALA A 38 3.99 -5.53 1.42
CA ALA A 38 5.20 -5.02 0.76
C ALA A 38 5.74 -5.92 -0.37
N HIS A 39 5.61 -7.26 -0.26
CA HIS A 39 6.08 -8.17 -1.31
C HIS A 39 5.10 -8.35 -2.47
N VAL A 40 3.80 -8.13 -2.25
CA VAL A 40 2.77 -8.37 -3.27
C VAL A 40 2.60 -7.13 -4.17
N THR A 41 2.67 -5.93 -3.60
CA THR A 41 2.60 -4.69 -4.40
C THR A 41 3.91 -4.38 -5.12
N THR A 42 5.08 -4.72 -4.57
CA THR A 42 6.37 -4.31 -5.15
C THR A 42 6.77 -5.10 -6.41
N VAL A 43 6.33 -6.36 -6.57
CA VAL A 43 6.88 -7.24 -7.62
C VAL A 43 5.93 -7.41 -8.83
N MET A 44 4.63 -7.15 -8.69
CA MET A 44 3.64 -7.40 -9.77
C MET A 44 2.59 -6.30 -9.96
N SER A 45 2.56 -5.27 -9.12
CA SER A 45 1.48 -4.28 -9.14
C SER A 45 1.82 -3.04 -9.96
N SER A 46 0.91 -2.66 -10.86
CA SER A 46 0.95 -1.37 -11.56
C SER A 46 0.48 -0.18 -10.69
N ILE A 47 0.16 -0.40 -9.41
CA ILE A 47 -0.44 0.63 -8.54
C ILE A 47 0.44 1.87 -8.36
N PRO A 48 1.77 1.76 -8.10
CA PRO A 48 2.63 2.94 -8.00
C PRO A 48 2.63 3.79 -9.27
N ASP A 49 2.62 3.15 -10.44
CA ASP A 49 2.57 3.84 -11.73
C ASP A 49 1.22 4.52 -11.97
N LEU A 50 0.12 3.88 -11.56
CA LEU A 50 -1.20 4.50 -11.62
C LEU A 50 -1.34 5.69 -10.68
N ILE A 51 -0.79 5.61 -9.47
CA ILE A 51 -0.76 6.73 -8.51
C ILE A 51 0.00 7.91 -9.12
N ARG A 52 1.17 7.64 -9.71
CA ARG A 52 1.96 8.68 -10.39
C ARG A 52 1.19 9.33 -11.53
N ALA A 53 0.55 8.51 -12.38
CA ALA A 53 -0.22 9.00 -13.51
C ALA A 53 -1.46 9.81 -13.10
N SER A 54 -2.06 9.52 -11.94
CA SER A 54 -3.25 10.22 -11.47
C SER A 54 -2.95 11.55 -10.77
N TYR A 55 -1.69 11.85 -10.42
CA TYR A 55 -1.32 13.12 -9.81
C TYR A 55 -1.75 14.35 -10.63
N ALA A 56 -1.65 14.29 -11.96
CA ALA A 56 -2.02 15.40 -12.84
C ALA A 56 -3.50 15.79 -12.76
N SER A 57 -4.36 14.89 -12.28
CA SER A 57 -5.81 15.10 -12.12
C SER A 57 -6.19 15.66 -10.75
N ASP A 58 -5.24 15.81 -9.83
CA ASP A 58 -5.48 16.29 -8.46
C ASP A 58 -4.70 17.57 -8.18
N ASP A 59 -5.43 18.70 -8.13
CA ASP A 59 -4.89 20.04 -7.87
C ASP A 59 -4.03 20.11 -6.60
N MET A 60 -4.36 19.34 -5.56
CA MET A 60 -3.61 19.30 -4.31
C MET A 60 -2.26 18.62 -4.51
N CYS A 61 -2.24 17.49 -5.22
CA CYS A 61 -1.02 16.77 -5.55
C CYS A 61 -0.12 17.60 -6.47
N VAL A 62 -0.68 18.21 -7.52
CA VAL A 62 0.06 19.08 -8.43
C VAL A 62 0.72 20.24 -7.69
N ALA A 63 -0.01 20.92 -6.80
CA ALA A 63 0.54 22.02 -6.01
C ALA A 63 1.68 21.58 -5.07
N LEU A 64 1.56 20.38 -4.47
CA LEU A 64 2.62 19.82 -3.62
C LEU A 64 3.85 19.45 -4.43
N LEU A 65 3.66 18.73 -5.54
CA LEU A 65 4.74 18.29 -6.42
C LEU A 65 5.53 19.47 -7.00
N LYS A 66 4.84 20.55 -7.41
CA LYS A 66 5.48 21.81 -7.82
C LYS A 66 6.42 22.34 -6.76
N VAL A 67 5.94 22.49 -5.52
CA VAL A 67 6.73 23.08 -4.42
C VAL A 67 7.83 22.14 -3.92
N LEU A 68 7.65 20.83 -4.05
CA LEU A 68 8.65 19.82 -3.71
C LEU A 68 9.69 19.59 -4.82
N GLY A 69 9.61 20.34 -5.93
CA GLY A 69 10.64 20.35 -6.97
C GLY A 69 10.46 19.32 -8.08
N SER A 70 9.22 18.87 -8.35
CA SER A 70 8.93 18.08 -9.53
C SER A 70 9.07 18.91 -10.81
N LYS A 71 9.93 18.46 -11.73
CA LYS A 71 10.12 19.08 -13.05
C LYS A 71 8.87 19.00 -13.93
N GLU A 72 8.02 18.00 -13.71
CA GLU A 72 6.80 17.79 -14.50
C GLU A 72 5.74 18.87 -14.23
N PHE A 73 5.72 19.41 -13.01
CA PHE A 73 4.68 20.33 -12.55
C PHE A 73 5.22 21.72 -12.16
N GLU A 74 6.48 22.04 -12.50
CA GLU A 74 7.15 23.29 -12.15
C GLU A 74 6.37 24.52 -12.65
N ASP A 75 5.87 24.47 -13.88
CA ASP A 75 5.14 25.55 -14.56
C ASP A 75 3.61 25.53 -14.29
N SER A 76 3.14 24.71 -13.35
CA SER A 76 1.71 24.62 -13.06
C SER A 76 1.18 25.87 -12.35
N ASP A 77 -0.04 26.32 -12.71
CA ASP A 77 -0.77 27.41 -12.06
C ASP A 77 -1.38 27.00 -10.69
N LYS A 78 -1.19 25.74 -10.27
CA LYS A 78 -1.69 25.27 -8.98
C LYS A 78 -0.76 25.69 -7.85
N ASP A 79 -1.34 26.35 -6.85
CA ASP A 79 -0.62 26.83 -5.68
C ASP A 79 -1.13 26.18 -4.39
N LEU A 80 -0.23 26.05 -3.41
CA LEU A 80 -0.59 25.49 -2.11
C LEU A 80 -1.59 26.38 -1.36
N SER A 81 -2.57 25.76 -0.72
CA SER A 81 -3.39 26.44 0.30
C SER A 81 -2.55 26.74 1.56
N ALA A 82 -2.98 27.71 2.37
CA ALA A 82 -2.32 28.03 3.64
C ALA A 82 -2.20 26.82 4.57
N ARG A 83 -3.22 25.96 4.59
CA ARG A 83 -3.25 24.71 5.37
C ARG A 83 -2.19 23.71 4.93
N LEU A 84 -1.97 23.57 3.62
CA LEU A 84 -0.94 22.69 3.08
C LEU A 84 0.45 23.24 3.33
N ARG A 85 0.66 24.56 3.15
CA ARG A 85 1.94 25.22 3.46
C ARG A 85 2.37 24.97 4.91
N ALA A 86 1.44 25.10 5.87
CA ALA A 86 1.72 24.85 7.29
C ALA A 86 2.15 23.40 7.59
N ARG A 87 1.80 22.44 6.73
CA ARG A 87 2.11 21.01 6.88
C ARG A 87 3.10 20.49 5.85
N LEU A 88 3.73 21.37 5.06
CA LEU A 88 4.61 21.00 3.95
C LEU A 88 5.78 20.11 4.40
N HIS A 89 6.32 20.35 5.59
CA HIS A 89 7.40 19.56 6.21
C HIS A 89 7.07 18.06 6.40
N ARG A 90 5.79 17.68 6.27
CA ARG A 90 5.32 16.30 6.37
C ARG A 90 5.22 15.61 5.03
N TYR A 91 5.41 16.34 3.94
CA TYR A 91 5.39 15.79 2.60
C TYR A 91 6.81 15.67 2.06
N ALA A 92 7.08 14.57 1.38
CA ALA A 92 8.33 14.35 0.66
C ALA A 92 8.02 13.84 -0.75
N PHE A 93 8.91 14.11 -1.69
CA PHE A 93 8.79 13.61 -3.06
C PHE A 93 10.06 12.83 -3.42
N GLU A 94 9.92 11.51 -3.57
CA GLU A 94 11.03 10.61 -3.88
C GLU A 94 10.54 9.49 -4.82
N GLY A 95 11.38 9.05 -5.77
CA GLY A 95 11.00 7.95 -6.68
C GLY A 95 9.77 8.22 -7.56
N GLY A 96 9.38 9.49 -7.72
CA GLY A 96 8.17 9.87 -8.44
C GLY A 96 6.88 9.62 -7.67
N LEU A 97 6.95 9.43 -6.35
CA LEU A 97 5.81 9.30 -5.46
C LEU A 97 5.84 10.40 -4.40
N LEU A 98 4.66 10.86 -4.02
CA LEU A 98 4.45 11.80 -2.94
C LEU A 98 4.18 11.03 -1.66
N ASP A 99 4.99 11.25 -0.63
CA ASP A 99 4.86 10.62 0.67
C ASP A 99 4.34 11.61 1.72
N TYR A 100 3.61 11.08 2.70
CA TYR A 100 3.10 11.82 3.85
C TYR A 100 3.46 11.15 5.18
N SER A 101 4.06 11.92 6.08
CA SER A 101 4.41 11.49 7.44
C SER A 101 3.46 12.08 8.48
N THR A 102 2.79 11.22 9.24
CA THR A 102 1.87 11.62 10.33
C THR A 102 2.60 12.08 11.58
N GLY A 103 3.81 11.57 11.82
CA GLY A 103 4.68 11.85 12.96
C GLY A 103 6.11 11.39 12.68
N SER A 104 7.00 11.51 13.67
CA SER A 104 8.42 11.11 13.58
C SER A 104 8.63 9.60 13.55
N ASP A 105 7.73 8.83 14.17
CA ASP A 105 7.92 7.39 14.40
C ASP A 105 7.07 6.52 13.47
N ASP A 106 6.14 7.13 12.72
CA ASP A 106 5.36 6.42 11.71
C ASP A 106 6.14 6.36 10.39
N PRO A 107 6.13 5.22 9.69
CA PRO A 107 6.68 5.17 8.34
C PRO A 107 5.91 6.13 7.41
N PRO A 108 6.59 6.77 6.45
CA PRO A 108 5.93 7.57 5.44
C PRO A 108 4.93 6.73 4.63
N ARG A 109 3.83 7.35 4.24
CA ARG A 109 2.74 6.73 3.47
C ARG A 109 2.58 7.41 2.13
N VAL A 110 2.40 6.62 1.07
CA VAL A 110 2.18 7.15 -0.27
C VAL A 110 0.84 7.86 -0.33
N VAL A 111 0.86 9.13 -0.72
CA VAL A 111 -0.35 9.93 -0.94
C VAL A 111 -1.08 9.41 -2.17
N VAL A 112 -2.32 8.98 -1.96
CA VAL A 112 -3.21 8.56 -3.05
C VAL A 112 -4.04 9.77 -3.50
N PRO A 113 -4.00 10.15 -4.79
CA PRO A 113 -4.82 11.23 -5.32
C PRO A 113 -6.31 11.00 -5.11
N HIS A 114 -7.11 12.05 -5.23
CA HIS A 114 -8.56 11.97 -5.13
C HIS A 114 -9.20 11.31 -6.37
N ASP A 115 -8.91 10.03 -6.57
CA ASP A 115 -9.46 9.15 -7.60
C ASP A 115 -10.13 7.94 -6.93
N GLU A 116 -11.46 7.89 -6.97
CA GLU A 116 -12.22 6.79 -6.36
C GLU A 116 -11.91 5.43 -7.03
N GLY A 117 -11.73 5.38 -8.34
CA GLY A 117 -11.41 4.15 -9.06
C GLY A 117 -10.06 3.58 -8.62
N LEU A 118 -9.07 4.45 -8.44
CA LEU A 118 -7.75 4.08 -7.91
C LEU A 118 -7.83 3.58 -6.47
N LYS A 119 -8.58 4.27 -5.59
CA LYS A 119 -8.80 3.82 -4.21
C LYS A 119 -9.46 2.45 -4.15
N TYR A 120 -10.50 2.22 -4.97
CA TYR A 120 -11.14 0.91 -5.07
C TYR A 120 -10.17 -0.16 -5.55
N ARG A 121 -9.31 0.15 -6.53
CA ARG A 121 -8.31 -0.80 -7.01
C ARG A 121 -7.30 -1.16 -5.93
N ILE A 122 -6.80 -0.19 -5.17
CA ILE A 122 -5.90 -0.41 -4.03
C ILE A 122 -6.57 -1.32 -2.99
N LEU A 123 -7.82 -1.03 -2.63
CA LEU A 123 -8.58 -1.85 -1.67
C LEU A 123 -8.84 -3.27 -2.19
N TYR A 124 -9.15 -3.41 -3.48
CA TYR A 124 -9.40 -4.70 -4.12
C TYR A 124 -8.13 -5.56 -4.14
N GLU A 125 -6.99 -4.98 -4.54
CA GLU A 125 -5.71 -5.68 -4.61
C GLU A 125 -5.21 -6.09 -3.21
N ALA A 126 -5.45 -5.24 -2.20
CA ALA A 126 -5.19 -5.59 -0.81
C ALA A 126 -6.11 -6.69 -0.26
N HIS A 127 -7.30 -6.88 -0.84
CA HIS A 127 -8.24 -7.94 -0.47
C HIS A 127 -7.88 -9.30 -1.09
N ASP A 128 -7.40 -9.31 -2.35
CA ASP A 128 -7.15 -10.52 -3.14
C ASP A 128 -5.77 -11.16 -2.90
N ILE A 129 -5.00 -10.67 -1.91
CA ILE A 129 -3.70 -11.23 -1.57
C ILE A 129 -3.85 -12.70 -1.13
N PRO A 130 -3.25 -13.68 -1.84
CA PRO A 130 -3.47 -15.10 -1.58
C PRO A 130 -2.93 -15.61 -0.24
N VAL A 131 -2.08 -14.84 0.43
CA VAL A 131 -1.25 -15.30 1.56
C VAL A 131 -1.97 -15.15 2.92
N GLY A 132 -2.81 -14.13 3.07
CA GLY A 132 -3.57 -13.88 4.30
C GLY A 132 -5.04 -14.24 4.11
N GLY A 133 -5.42 -15.49 4.39
CA GLY A 133 -6.78 -15.99 4.17
C GLY A 133 -7.88 -15.01 4.64
N HIS A 134 -8.77 -14.62 3.71
CA HIS A 134 -10.00 -13.82 3.92
C HIS A 134 -9.98 -12.95 5.19
N LEU A 135 -8.99 -12.06 5.27
CA LEU A 135 -8.90 -11.11 6.37
C LEU A 135 -10.13 -10.20 6.28
N GLY A 136 -10.95 -10.14 7.33
CA GLY A 136 -12.14 -9.29 7.34
C GLY A 136 -11.80 -7.81 7.06
N ARG A 137 -12.78 -7.05 6.58
CA ARG A 137 -12.67 -5.62 6.16
C ARG A 137 -11.73 -4.78 7.03
N GLU A 138 -11.83 -4.86 8.35
CA GLU A 138 -11.01 -4.10 9.31
C GLU A 138 -9.51 -4.32 9.15
N LYS A 139 -9.07 -5.55 8.86
CA LYS A 139 -7.65 -5.88 8.69
C LYS A 139 -7.09 -5.34 7.37
N ILE A 140 -7.92 -5.29 6.33
CA ILE A 140 -7.54 -4.71 5.03
C ILE A 140 -7.38 -3.20 5.16
N TYR A 141 -8.36 -2.51 5.75
CA TYR A 141 -8.25 -1.06 6.00
C TYR A 141 -7.02 -0.74 6.84
N SER A 142 -6.79 -1.53 7.90
CA SER A 142 -5.59 -1.37 8.74
C SER A 142 -4.32 -1.51 7.90
N SER A 143 -4.21 -2.54 7.06
CA SER A 143 -3.02 -2.79 6.25
C SER A 143 -2.80 -1.73 5.15
N VAL A 144 -3.85 -1.32 4.44
CA VAL A 144 -3.79 -0.24 3.44
C VAL A 144 -3.38 1.07 4.11
N SER A 145 -3.94 1.37 5.28
CA SER A 145 -3.63 2.58 6.04
C SER A 145 -2.19 2.63 6.58
N LEU A 146 -1.44 1.51 6.55
CA LEU A 146 -0.01 1.51 6.89
C LEU A 146 0.86 2.00 5.73
N HIS A 147 0.38 1.91 4.49
CA HIS A 147 1.18 2.16 3.29
C HIS A 147 0.68 3.38 2.49
N TYR A 148 -0.62 3.71 2.59
CA TYR A 148 -1.27 4.75 1.81
C TYR A 148 -1.93 5.80 2.70
N TRP A 149 -1.89 7.06 2.24
CA TRP A 149 -2.52 8.23 2.88
C TRP A 149 -3.60 8.84 1.98
#